data_AF-A0A952PSD1-F1
#
_entry.id   AF-A0A952PSD1-F1
#
_cell.length_a   1.000
_cell.length_b   1.000
_cell.length_c   1.000
_cell.angle_alpha   90.00
_cell.angle_beta   90.00
_cell.angle_gamma   90.00
#
_symmetry.space_group_name_H-M   'P 1'
#
loop_
_entity.id
_entity.type
_entity.pdbx_description
1 polymer ?
#
loop_
_entity_poly.entity_id
_entity_poly.type
_entity_poly.pdbx_seq_one_letter_code
_entity_poly.pdbx_strand_id
1 'polypeptide(L)' 'MTRATPYQLLLINLEQSLPKNALGYTSKESAYEGLKRLSGEDFGDDVAAWKKWLKDHKLL' A
#
# COMPACT_ATOMS: atom_id res chain seq x y z
N MET A 1 -14.04 0.95 -14.64
CA MET A 1 -12.76 0.62 -13.97
C MET A 1 -12.82 1.18 -12.56
N THR A 2 -12.82 0.34 -11.53
CA THR A 2 -12.84 0.78 -10.13
C THR A 2 -11.50 1.42 -9.81
N ARG A 3 -11.49 2.69 -9.38
CA ARG A 3 -10.27 3.39 -8.98
C ARG A 3 -9.72 2.74 -7.72
N ALA A 4 -8.43 2.39 -7.69
CA ALA A 4 -7.77 1.88 -6.50
C ALA A 4 -7.90 2.90 -5.35
N THR A 5 -8.17 2.42 -4.14
CA THR A 5 -8.12 3.26 -2.93
C THR A 5 -6.68 3.68 -2.64
N PRO A 6 -6.45 4.74 -1.83
CA PRO A 6 -5.09 5.11 -1.42
C PRO A 6 -4.33 3.94 -0.80
N TYR A 7 -4.99 3.14 0.05
CA TYR A 7 -4.39 1.94 0.66
C TYR A 7 -4.01 0.87 -0.36
N GLN A 8 -4.90 0.57 -1.31
CA GLN A 8 -4.62 -0.39 -2.38
C GLN A 8 -3.45 0.08 -3.24
N LEU A 9 -3.40 1.37 -3.61
CA LEU A 9 -2.30 1.91 -4.42
C LEU A 9 -0.96 1.86 -3.69
N LEU A 10 -0.94 2.22 -2.40
CA LEU A 10 0.27 2.15 -1.60
C LEU A 10 0.72 0.69 -1.41
N LEU A 11 -0.21 -0.24 -1.16
CA LEU A 11 0.12 -1.66 -1.05
C LEU A 11 0.73 -2.21 -2.35
N ILE A 12 0.18 -1.87 -3.51
CA ILE A 12 0.72 -2.27 -4.82
C ILE A 12 2.14 -1.71 -5.02
N ASN A 13 2.40 -0.47 -4.57
CA ASN A 13 3.74 0.12 -4.63
C ASN A 13 4.72 -0.51 -3.62
N LEU A 14 4.25 -0.91 -2.43
CA LEU A 14 5.04 -1.64 -1.45
C LEU A 14 5.48 -3.01 -1.98
N GLU A 15 4.58 -3.67 -2.72
CA GLU A 15 4.88 -4.91 -3.46
C GLU A 15 5.78 -4.70 -4.68
N GLN A 16 6.00 -3.45 -5.08
CA GLN A 16 6.69 -3.08 -6.31
C GLN A 16 6.06 -3.70 -7.57
N SER A 17 4.75 -3.99 -7.51
CA SER A 17 3.95 -4.56 -8.60
C SER A 17 3.57 -3.53 -9.66
N LEU A 18 3.79 -2.24 -9.39
CA LEU A 18 3.48 -1.16 -10.33
C LEU A 18 4.73 -0.74 -11.13
N PRO A 19 4.66 -0.62 -12.46
CA PRO A 19 5.79 -0.17 -13.25
C PRO A 19 6.14 1.30 -12.97
N LYS A 20 7.44 1.64 -13.04
CA LYS A 20 7.97 2.96 -12.64
C LYS A 20 7.38 4.16 -13.41
N ASN A 21 6.86 3.92 -14.61
CA ASN A 21 6.22 4.92 -15.45
C ASN A 21 4.70 4.99 -15.29
N ALA A 22 4.11 4.14 -14.44
CA ALA A 22 2.68 4.16 -14.19
C ALA A 22 2.28 5.40 -13.37
N LEU A 23 1.08 5.90 -13.65
CA LEU A 23 0.47 6.91 -12.82
C LEU A 23 0.24 6.35 -11.40
N GLY A 24 0.71 7.07 -10.39
CA GLY A 24 0.61 6.64 -8.99
C GLY A 24 1.75 5.73 -8.54
N TYR A 25 2.79 5.55 -9.36
CA TYR A 25 4.04 4.94 -8.91
C TYR A 25 4.70 5.80 -7.83
N THR A 26 5.18 5.14 -6.78
CA THR A 26 6.03 5.71 -5.75
C THR A 26 7.07 4.68 -5.31
N SER A 27 8.11 5.10 -4.61
CA SER A 27 9.12 4.17 -4.09
C SER A 27 8.52 3.25 -3.02
N LYS A 28 9.15 2.08 -2.82
CA LYS A 28 8.77 1.14 -1.76
C LYS A 28 8.75 1.82 -0.38
N GLU A 29 9.78 2.62 -0.09
CA GLU A 29 9.90 3.38 1.16
C GLU A 29 8.76 4.39 1.33
N SER A 30 8.43 5.15 0.28
CA SER A 30 7.31 6.09 0.32
C SER A 30 5.95 5.38 0.44
N ALA A 31 5.81 4.18 -0.13
CA ALA A 31 4.62 3.37 0.02
C ALA A 31 4.43 2.88 1.46
N TYR A 32 5.50 2.38 2.07
CA TYR A 32 5.55 1.99 3.48
C TYR A 32 5.21 3.18 4.40
N GLU A 33 5.89 4.32 4.24
CA GLU A 33 5.62 5.53 5.05
C GLU A 33 4.19 6.05 4.85
N GLY A 34 3.65 5.93 3.62
CA GLY A 34 2.26 6.24 3.34
C GLY A 34 1.27 5.32 4.06
N LEU A 35 1.51 4.01 4.06
CA LEU A 35 0.69 3.03 4.77
C LEU A 35 0.71 3.29 6.27
N LYS A 36 1.89 3.51 6.83
CA LYS A 36 2.08 3.85 8.25
C LYS A 36 1.36 5.13 8.63
N ARG A 37 1.52 6.20 7.83
CA ARG A 37 0.88 7.49 8.10
C ARG A 37 -0.65 7.41 8.05
N LEU A 38 -1.22 6.62 7.13
CA LEU A 38 -2.67 6.52 6.97
C LEU A 38 -3.30 5.60 8.02
N SER A 39 -2.67 4.46 8.29
CA SER A 39 -3.20 3.45 9.22
C SER A 39 -2.90 3.73 10.69
N GLY A 40 -1.79 4.43 10.98
CA GLY A 40 -1.22 4.55 12.33
C GLY A 40 -0.44 3.32 12.79
N GLU A 41 -0.37 2.27 11.96
CA GLU A 41 0.27 1.00 12.28
C GLU A 41 1.66 0.90 11.64
N ASP A 42 2.51 0.03 12.19
CA ASP A 42 3.85 -0.23 11.65
C ASP A 42 4.09 -1.74 11.54
N PHE A 43 4.00 -2.24 10.31
CA PHE A 43 4.36 -3.62 9.96
C PHE A 43 5.65 -3.68 9.14
N GLY A 44 6.38 -2.55 9.03
CA GLY A 44 7.51 -2.41 8.12
C GLY A 44 7.16 -2.80 6.67
N ASP A 45 8.04 -3.58 6.06
CA ASP A 45 7.90 -4.10 4.70
C ASP A 45 7.08 -5.40 4.61
N ASP A 46 6.45 -5.87 5.69
CA ASP A 46 5.64 -7.10 5.69
C ASP A 46 4.31 -6.90 4.96
N VAL A 47 4.34 -7.14 3.65
CA VAL A 47 3.18 -7.08 2.75
C VAL A 47 2.05 -8.00 3.23
N ALA A 48 2.36 -9.17 3.81
CA ALA A 48 1.33 -10.11 4.25
C ALA A 48 0.59 -9.57 5.48
N ALA A 49 1.32 -8.99 6.44
CA ALA A 49 0.73 -8.30 7.58
C ALA A 49 -0.14 -7.11 7.15
N TRP A 50 0.35 -6.27 6.24
CA TRP A 50 -0.43 -5.17 5.65
C TRP A 50 -1.71 -5.65 4.99
N LYS A 51 -1.63 -6.69 4.13
CA LYS A 51 -2.80 -7.29 3.47
C LYS A 51 -3.83 -7.78 4.47
N LYS A 52 -3.39 -8.47 5.52
CA LYS A 52 -4.28 -9.00 6.55
C LYS A 52 -4.99 -7.86 7.26
N TRP A 53 -4.24 -6.88 7.77
CA TRP A 53 -4.81 -5.74 8.50
C TRP A 53 -5.80 -4.94 7.64
N LEU A 54 -5.45 -4.64 6.40
CA LEU A 54 -6.31 -3.91 5.48
C LEU A 54 -7.62 -4.66 5.17
N LYS A 55 -7.58 -5.99 5.04
CA LYS A 55 -8.78 -6.82 4.88
C LYS A 55 -9.66 -6.81 6.12
N ASP A 56 -9.06 -6.95 7.31
CA ASP A 56 -9.79 -6.95 8.58
C ASP A 56 -10.54 -5.62 8.80
N HIS A 57 -10.02 -4.51 8.26
CA HIS A 57 -10.62 -3.17 8.32
C HIS A 57 -11.45 -2.79 7.09
N LYS A 58 -11.68 -3.71 6.14
CA LYS A 58 -12.44 -3.46 4.89
C LYS A 58 -11.87 -2.32 4.03
N LEU A 59 -10.56 -2.14 4.04
CA LEU A 59 -9.82 -1.13 3.26
C LEU A 59 -9.27 -1.69 1.92
N LEU A 60 -9.42 -3.00 1.73
CA LEU A 60 -8.94 -3.79 0.60
C LEU A 60 -10.11 -4.50 -0.07
#